data_AF-A0A367R7T9-F1
#
_entry.id   AF-A0A367R7T9-F1
#
_cell.length_a   1.000
_cell.length_b   1.000
_cell.length_c   1.000
_cell.angle_alpha   90.00
_cell.angle_beta   90.00
_cell.angle_gamma   90.00
#
_symmetry.space_group_name_H-M   'P 1'
#
loop_
_entity.id
_entity.type
_entity.pdbx_description
1 polymer ?
#
loop_
_entity_poly.entity_id
_entity_poly.type
_entity_poly.pdbx_seq_one_letter_code
_entity_poly.pdbx_strand_id
1 'polypeptide(L)'
;MKKTIHKLSDSSTTYHKLRINHTRNKQQDHTALMDEAAANFRYEDCQNEYWNPEEFSLLYGTPLWEQSSQHQRIILNQLYWVAYYSQIVSAEIATIYFNQTSAAGLYAQEDFRLICDTLDLESSQERAHINAFRTIAKQVEQALFGELIFTYPMRGPFTETMVYADTNALKTWWKKIQLQYFGLISANNTFLACQYFTVRGVRTLNGKLVQHKLSNYYQKHPHPDTAPIPAKISYYHFLDESFHFNSSTIISHDVVTCLHQPTAFERLVANLGLLGCQRDHFHFSAAINGIFWYDPALYSKIYQVLRSPIFDMSDNDAKEMMRRCFTEDSEGLQRSFLTHQEAMQSYKVYVEKLDYLWQRNREMSLMGANSISRYLATQQSAFRHFERYFREDLKDLILFHAEMQSRKEEHKSVV
;
A
#
# COMPACT_ATOMS: atom_id res chain seq x y z
N MET A 1 -9.54 24.07 -33.75
CA MET A 1 -8.23 23.50 -34.16
C MET A 1 -8.12 22.09 -33.58
N LYS A 2 -8.03 21.05 -34.41
CA LYS A 2 -7.65 19.71 -33.94
C LYS A 2 -6.17 19.80 -33.54
N LYS A 3 -5.85 19.71 -32.24
CA LYS A 3 -4.46 19.47 -31.81
C LYS A 3 -4.07 18.10 -32.36
N THR A 4 -3.00 18.03 -33.13
CA THR A 4 -2.45 16.76 -33.63
C THR A 4 -1.76 16.04 -32.48
N ILE A 5 -1.87 14.71 -32.39
CA ILE A 5 -1.05 13.90 -31.48
C ILE A 5 0.42 14.16 -31.84
N HIS A 6 1.19 14.62 -30.87
CA HIS A 6 2.62 14.86 -31.05
C HIS A 6 3.39 13.56 -30.77
N LYS A 7 4.42 13.26 -31.57
CA LYS A 7 5.30 12.13 -31.26
C LYS A 7 6.01 12.42 -29.94
N LEU A 8 6.34 11.38 -29.18
CA LEU A 8 7.06 11.56 -27.92
C LEU A 8 8.42 12.24 -28.16
N SER A 9 9.08 11.88 -29.27
CA SER A 9 10.31 12.48 -29.78
C SER A 9 10.21 13.98 -30.08
N ASP A 10 9.02 14.48 -30.42
CA ASP A 10 8.79 15.89 -30.71
C ASP A 10 8.83 16.73 -29.42
N SER A 11 8.53 16.11 -28.26
CA SER A 11 8.79 16.66 -26.93
C SER A 11 10.17 16.20 -26.44
N SER A 12 11.22 16.82 -26.96
CA SER A 12 12.62 16.46 -26.67
C SER A 12 12.90 16.36 -25.16
N THR A 13 12.28 17.22 -24.35
CA THR A 13 12.38 17.20 -22.89
C THR A 13 11.71 15.98 -22.27
N THR A 14 10.47 15.65 -22.64
CA THR A 14 9.73 14.51 -22.06
C THR A 14 10.41 13.19 -22.38
N TYR A 15 10.77 13.00 -23.66
CA TYR A 15 11.50 11.82 -24.11
C TYR A 15 12.83 11.67 -23.36
N HIS A 16 13.59 12.76 -23.23
CA HIS A 16 14.87 12.76 -22.52
C HIS A 16 14.74 12.39 -21.04
N LYS A 17 13.74 12.94 -20.33
CA LYS A 17 13.45 12.58 -18.93
C LYS A 17 13.15 11.09 -18.80
N LEU A 18 12.24 10.56 -19.61
CA LEU A 18 11.85 9.16 -19.57
C LEU A 18 13.04 8.24 -19.85
N ARG A 19 13.84 8.56 -20.88
CA ARG A 19 15.03 7.79 -21.25
C ARG A 19 16.07 7.77 -20.12
N ILE A 20 16.34 8.91 -19.49
CA ILE A 20 17.26 8.96 -18.34
C ILE A 20 16.73 8.12 -17.19
N ASN A 21 15.44 8.26 -16.86
CA ASN A 21 14.82 7.50 -15.77
C ASN A 21 14.92 6.00 -16.03
N HIS A 22 14.51 5.53 -17.22
CA HIS A 22 14.58 4.13 -17.59
C HIS A 22 16.01 3.58 -17.58
N THR A 23 16.97 4.31 -18.17
CA THR A 23 18.38 3.90 -18.20
C THR A 23 18.94 3.75 -16.79
N ARG A 24 18.65 4.70 -15.89
CA ARG A 24 19.14 4.66 -14.51
C ARG A 24 18.44 3.58 -13.68
N ASN A 25 17.13 3.40 -13.87
CA ASN A 25 16.38 2.32 -13.20
C ASN A 25 17.01 0.97 -13.56
N LYS A 26 17.29 0.72 -14.84
CA LYS A 26 17.95 -0.51 -15.29
C LYS A 26 19.38 -0.69 -14.72
N GLN A 27 20.12 0.40 -14.54
CA GLN A 27 21.48 0.37 -13.97
C GLN A 27 21.48 0.11 -12.46
N GLN A 28 20.40 0.48 -11.79
CA GLN A 28 20.22 0.36 -10.34
C GLN A 28 19.10 -0.63 -10.02
N ASP A 29 18.93 -1.67 -10.84
CA ASP A 29 17.90 -2.68 -10.61
C ASP A 29 18.33 -3.59 -9.46
N HIS A 30 17.59 -3.53 -8.34
CA HIS A 30 17.90 -4.30 -7.14
C HIS A 30 17.21 -5.66 -7.09
N THR A 31 16.47 -6.07 -8.15
CA THR A 31 15.72 -7.33 -8.19
C THR A 31 16.53 -8.52 -7.69
N ALA A 32 17.73 -8.73 -8.24
CA ALA A 32 18.58 -9.86 -7.87
C ALA A 32 19.06 -9.80 -6.40
N LEU A 33 19.44 -8.61 -5.93
CA LEU A 33 19.88 -8.39 -4.55
C LEU A 33 18.74 -8.63 -3.56
N MET A 34 17.50 -8.31 -3.97
CA MET A 34 16.33 -8.48 -3.15
C MET A 34 15.89 -9.94 -3.05
N ASP A 35 15.93 -10.68 -4.15
CA ASP A 35 15.69 -12.12 -4.15
C ASP A 35 16.76 -12.87 -3.34
N GLU A 36 18.03 -12.49 -3.46
CA GLU A 36 19.11 -13.06 -2.64
C GLU A 36 18.90 -12.79 -1.15
N ALA A 37 18.59 -11.54 -0.79
CA ALA A 37 18.34 -11.16 0.61
C ALA A 37 17.12 -11.92 1.18
N ALA A 38 16.05 -12.08 0.40
CA ALA A 38 14.88 -12.85 0.81
C ALA A 38 15.21 -14.35 0.99
N ALA A 39 16.01 -14.93 0.11
CA ALA A 39 16.44 -16.32 0.20
C ALA A 39 17.35 -16.59 1.42
N ASN A 40 18.17 -15.61 1.79
CA ASN A 40 19.08 -15.68 2.94
C ASN A 40 18.40 -15.31 4.28
N PHE A 41 17.15 -14.85 4.27
CA PHE A 41 16.46 -14.47 5.49
C PHE A 41 16.23 -15.66 6.43
N ARG A 42 16.68 -15.49 7.67
CA ARG A 42 16.33 -16.32 8.83
C ARG A 42 15.84 -15.43 9.95
N TYR A 43 14.70 -15.78 10.55
CA TYR A 43 14.11 -14.95 11.59
C TYR A 43 15.02 -14.86 12.83
N GLU A 44 15.66 -15.96 13.19
CA GLU A 44 16.49 -16.10 14.38
C GLU A 44 17.68 -15.15 14.37
N ASP A 45 18.22 -14.88 13.18
CA ASP A 45 19.35 -13.99 12.95
C ASP A 45 18.97 -12.51 13.13
N CYS A 46 17.67 -12.17 13.00
CA CYS A 46 17.16 -10.79 12.99
C CYS A 46 16.24 -10.45 14.18
N GLN A 47 15.90 -11.42 15.03
CA GLN A 47 14.81 -11.30 16.01
C GLN A 47 15.09 -10.35 17.19
N ASN A 48 16.35 -10.06 17.49
CA ASN A 48 16.77 -9.39 18.73
C ASN A 48 16.99 -7.87 18.59
N GLU A 49 16.61 -7.28 17.45
CA GLU A 49 16.75 -5.85 17.21
C GLU A 49 15.58 -5.30 16.38
N TYR A 50 15.49 -3.96 16.31
CA TYR A 50 14.52 -3.28 15.47
C TYR A 50 14.88 -3.39 13.99
N TRP A 51 13.87 -3.42 13.13
CA TRP A 51 14.05 -3.41 11.67
C TRP A 51 13.73 -2.05 11.06
N ASN A 52 13.09 -1.19 11.85
CA ASN A 52 12.64 0.13 11.47
C ASN A 52 12.95 1.11 12.61
N PRO A 53 12.90 2.43 12.37
CA PRO A 53 12.89 3.40 13.46
C PRO A 53 11.76 3.08 14.46
N GLU A 54 11.98 3.38 15.73
CA GLU A 54 11.08 2.99 16.81
C GLU A 54 9.65 3.52 16.62
N GLU A 55 9.50 4.72 16.06
CA GLU A 55 8.21 5.34 15.75
C GLU A 55 7.39 4.59 14.68
N PHE A 56 8.02 3.67 13.95
CA PHE A 56 7.41 2.76 13.00
C PHE A 56 7.27 1.37 13.63
N SER A 57 6.48 1.33 14.69
CA SER A 57 6.11 0.10 15.39
C SER A 57 4.60 -0.03 15.48
N LEU A 58 4.10 -1.27 15.54
CA LEU A 58 2.68 -1.56 15.68
C LEU A 58 2.17 -0.94 16.98
N LEU A 59 1.14 -0.10 16.90
CA LEU A 59 0.53 0.61 18.03
C LEU A 59 1.53 1.49 18.81
N TYR A 60 2.57 2.01 18.15
CA TYR A 60 3.53 2.95 18.74
C TYR A 60 2.82 4.15 19.39
N GLY A 61 3.30 4.60 20.55
CA GLY A 61 2.77 5.78 21.25
C GLY A 61 1.35 5.61 21.80
N THR A 62 0.86 4.37 21.86
CA THR A 62 -0.39 3.98 22.54
C THR A 62 -0.07 3.31 23.88
N PRO A 63 -1.08 3.08 24.75
CA PRO A 63 -0.85 2.39 26.02
C PRO A 63 -0.20 1.00 25.91
N LEU A 64 -0.43 0.25 24.82
CA LEU A 64 0.22 -1.04 24.60
C LEU A 64 1.74 -0.87 24.48
N TRP A 65 2.19 0.08 23.67
CA TRP A 65 3.60 0.36 23.46
C TRP A 65 4.30 0.78 24.75
N GLU A 66 3.68 1.70 25.50
CA GLU A 66 4.26 2.23 26.74
C GLU A 66 4.42 1.15 27.82
N GLN A 67 3.49 0.21 27.89
CA GLN A 67 3.48 -0.87 28.89
C GLN A 67 4.23 -2.14 28.42
N SER A 68 4.65 -2.19 27.17
CA SER A 68 5.36 -3.35 26.62
C SER A 68 6.79 -3.43 27.15
N SER A 69 7.26 -4.65 27.44
CA SER A 69 8.66 -4.95 27.69
C SER A 69 9.53 -4.65 26.46
N GLN A 70 10.86 -4.57 26.65
CA GLN A 70 11.79 -4.35 25.54
C GLN A 70 11.65 -5.40 24.43
N HIS A 71 11.48 -6.68 24.81
CA HIS A 71 11.28 -7.76 23.86
C HIS A 71 9.97 -7.60 23.08
N GLN A 72 8.87 -7.27 23.76
CA GLN A 72 7.58 -7.00 23.11
C GLN A 72 7.66 -5.79 22.16
N ARG A 73 8.39 -4.73 22.52
CA ARG A 73 8.61 -3.56 21.64
C ARG A 73 9.36 -3.94 20.36
N ILE A 74 10.37 -4.81 20.46
CA ILE A 74 11.07 -5.35 19.29
C ILE A 74 10.09 -6.10 18.39
N ILE A 75 9.27 -6.97 18.96
CA ILE A 75 8.25 -7.70 18.18
C ILE A 75 7.24 -6.74 17.55
N LEU A 76 6.74 -5.73 18.28
CA LEU A 76 5.83 -4.72 17.72
C LEU A 76 6.46 -3.95 16.55
N ASN A 77 7.77 -3.66 16.61
CA ASN A 77 8.51 -3.05 15.50
C ASN A 77 8.62 -3.97 14.28
N GLN A 78 8.85 -5.26 14.51
CA GLN A 78 8.91 -6.27 13.43
C GLN A 78 7.53 -6.51 12.82
N LEU A 79 6.47 -6.56 13.63
CA LEU A 79 5.09 -6.70 13.17
C LEU A 79 4.61 -5.48 12.39
N TYR A 80 5.13 -4.27 12.66
CA TYR A 80 4.90 -3.13 11.79
C TYR A 80 5.38 -3.42 10.37
N TRP A 81 6.62 -3.93 10.21
CA TRP A 81 7.16 -4.29 8.90
C TRP A 81 6.27 -5.32 8.20
N VAL A 82 5.90 -6.39 8.92
CA VAL A 82 5.04 -7.47 8.40
C VAL A 82 3.70 -6.92 7.93
N ALA A 83 3.02 -6.14 8.77
CA ALA A 83 1.72 -5.54 8.46
C ALA A 83 1.81 -4.55 7.29
N TYR A 84 2.85 -3.71 7.27
CA TYR A 84 3.09 -2.71 6.25
C TYR A 84 3.34 -3.35 4.89
N TYR A 85 4.30 -4.27 4.79
CA TYR A 85 4.63 -4.89 3.52
C TYR A 85 3.59 -5.90 3.05
N SER A 86 2.80 -6.48 3.97
CA SER A 86 1.59 -7.23 3.59
C SER A 86 0.61 -6.36 2.82
N GLN A 87 0.40 -5.10 3.22
CA GLN A 87 -0.42 -4.15 2.46
C GLN A 87 0.16 -3.85 1.08
N ILE A 88 1.48 -3.65 0.99
CA ILE A 88 2.16 -3.32 -0.27
C ILE A 88 2.01 -4.44 -1.30
N VAL A 89 2.08 -5.72 -0.91
CA VAL A 89 1.88 -6.86 -1.82
C VAL A 89 0.60 -6.75 -2.68
N SER A 90 -0.53 -6.34 -2.10
CA SER A 90 -1.77 -6.16 -2.87
C SER A 90 -1.69 -5.00 -3.86
N ALA A 91 -0.97 -3.94 -3.51
CA ALA A 91 -0.73 -2.83 -4.42
C ALA A 91 0.14 -3.28 -5.59
N GLU A 92 1.23 -4.03 -5.36
CA GLU A 92 2.14 -4.47 -6.42
C GLU A 92 1.48 -5.43 -7.42
N ILE A 93 0.60 -6.33 -6.95
CA ILE A 93 -0.16 -7.20 -7.86
C ILE A 93 -1.05 -6.36 -8.80
N ALA A 94 -1.71 -5.33 -8.26
CA ALA A 94 -2.50 -4.41 -9.06
C ALA A 94 -1.61 -3.58 -10.00
N THR A 95 -0.42 -3.17 -9.55
CA THR A 95 0.58 -2.45 -10.35
C THR A 95 1.01 -3.24 -11.57
N ILE A 96 1.38 -4.51 -11.41
CA ILE A 96 1.76 -5.38 -12.54
C ILE A 96 0.63 -5.43 -13.57
N TYR A 97 -0.61 -5.67 -13.14
CA TYR A 97 -1.75 -5.75 -14.05
C TYR A 97 -1.99 -4.43 -14.79
N PHE A 98 -2.02 -3.30 -14.07
CA PHE A 98 -2.32 -2.02 -14.68
C PHE A 98 -1.17 -1.50 -15.55
N ASN A 99 0.08 -1.81 -15.23
CA ASN A 99 1.22 -1.58 -16.12
C ASN A 99 1.01 -2.28 -17.46
N GLN A 100 0.62 -3.56 -17.45
CA GLN A 100 0.35 -4.34 -18.67
C GLN A 100 -0.83 -3.79 -19.47
N THR A 101 -1.96 -3.50 -18.82
CA THR A 101 -3.13 -2.95 -19.54
C THR A 101 -2.87 -1.56 -20.08
N SER A 102 -2.16 -0.72 -19.33
CA SER A 102 -1.81 0.63 -19.80
C SER A 102 -0.79 0.58 -20.92
N ALA A 103 0.20 -0.31 -20.86
CA ALA A 103 1.14 -0.54 -21.96
C ALA A 103 0.40 -0.90 -23.25
N ALA A 104 -0.61 -1.77 -23.21
CA ALA A 104 -1.44 -2.09 -24.38
C ALA A 104 -2.11 -0.85 -24.98
N GLY A 105 -2.69 0.03 -24.15
CA GLY A 105 -3.33 1.28 -24.61
C GLY A 105 -2.36 2.36 -25.09
N LEU A 106 -1.11 2.33 -24.60
CA LEU A 106 -0.04 3.25 -24.99
C LEU A 106 0.68 2.79 -26.26
N TYR A 107 0.83 1.48 -26.46
CA TYR A 107 1.53 0.90 -27.61
C TYR A 107 0.86 1.21 -28.95
N ALA A 108 -0.43 1.54 -28.94
CA ALA A 108 -1.17 1.99 -30.12
C ALA A 108 -0.65 3.33 -30.70
N GLN A 109 0.14 4.10 -29.93
CA GLN A 109 0.77 5.32 -30.40
C GLN A 109 2.17 5.04 -30.95
N GLU A 110 2.46 5.55 -32.14
CA GLU A 110 3.83 5.55 -32.67
C GLU A 110 4.78 6.24 -31.68
N ASP A 111 6.00 5.70 -31.53
CA ASP A 111 7.07 6.27 -30.70
C ASP A 111 6.87 6.15 -29.16
N PHE A 112 5.89 5.37 -28.69
CA PHE A 112 5.65 5.15 -27.25
C PHE A 112 6.31 3.88 -26.69
N ARG A 113 7.16 3.20 -27.49
CA ARG A 113 7.84 1.95 -27.10
C ARG A 113 8.61 2.06 -25.77
N LEU A 114 9.35 3.15 -25.58
CA LEU A 114 10.15 3.36 -24.37
C LEU A 114 9.29 3.40 -23.10
N ILE A 115 8.04 3.87 -23.18
CA ILE A 115 7.12 3.82 -22.05
C ILE A 115 6.80 2.36 -21.73
N CYS A 116 6.49 1.54 -22.74
CA CYS A 116 6.19 0.13 -22.56
C CYS A 116 7.39 -0.64 -21.97
N ASP A 117 8.60 -0.42 -22.50
CA ASP A 117 9.84 -1.02 -21.98
C ASP A 117 10.10 -0.63 -20.50
N THR A 118 9.70 0.59 -20.11
CA THR A 118 9.76 1.04 -18.71
C THR A 118 8.77 0.28 -17.84
N LEU A 119 7.52 0.14 -18.27
CA LEU A 119 6.48 -0.56 -17.52
C LEU A 119 6.75 -2.06 -17.38
N ASP A 120 7.38 -2.68 -18.36
CA ASP A 120 7.80 -4.08 -18.29
C ASP A 120 8.90 -4.30 -17.24
N LEU A 121 9.91 -3.43 -17.19
CA LEU A 121 10.96 -3.47 -16.18
C LEU A 121 10.38 -3.30 -14.77
N GLU A 122 9.52 -2.30 -14.57
CA GLU A 122 8.88 -2.09 -13.27
C GLU A 122 8.07 -3.32 -12.86
N SER A 123 7.31 -3.90 -13.79
CA SER A 123 6.54 -5.12 -13.52
C SER A 123 7.41 -6.32 -13.15
N SER A 124 8.66 -6.42 -13.63
CA SER A 124 9.61 -7.44 -13.14
C SER A 124 10.09 -7.15 -11.73
N GLN A 125 10.40 -5.90 -11.40
CA GLN A 125 10.81 -5.47 -10.06
C GLN A 125 9.71 -5.77 -9.03
N GLU A 126 8.44 -5.45 -9.35
CA GLU A 126 7.30 -5.72 -8.47
C GLU A 126 7.15 -7.21 -8.10
N ARG A 127 7.59 -8.14 -8.95
CA ARG A 127 7.54 -9.58 -8.63
C ARG A 127 8.55 -9.94 -7.55
N ALA A 128 9.75 -9.37 -7.60
CA ALA A 128 10.75 -9.54 -6.55
C ALA A 128 10.30 -8.89 -5.24
N HIS A 129 9.64 -7.72 -5.32
CA HIS A 129 8.97 -7.07 -4.19
C HIS A 129 7.99 -8.01 -3.49
N ILE A 130 7.03 -8.56 -4.25
CA ILE A 130 6.04 -9.49 -3.72
C ILE A 130 6.70 -10.72 -3.09
N ASN A 131 7.70 -11.29 -3.76
CA ASN A 131 8.40 -12.48 -3.28
C ASN A 131 9.09 -12.24 -1.92
N ALA A 132 9.88 -11.17 -1.82
CA ALA A 132 10.62 -10.83 -0.60
C ALA A 132 9.67 -10.55 0.58
N PHE A 133 8.68 -9.70 0.38
CA PHE A 133 7.73 -9.32 1.43
C PHE A 133 6.97 -10.52 1.98
N ARG A 134 6.46 -11.38 1.08
CA ARG A 134 5.69 -12.56 1.50
C ARG A 134 6.55 -13.61 2.18
N THR A 135 7.77 -13.83 1.69
CA THR A 135 8.67 -14.85 2.26
C THR A 135 9.04 -14.50 3.69
N ILE A 136 9.48 -13.25 3.92
CA ILE A 136 9.85 -12.76 5.24
C ILE A 136 8.63 -12.76 6.17
N ALA A 137 7.51 -12.15 5.74
CA ALA A 137 6.31 -12.05 6.56
C ALA A 137 5.80 -13.42 7.05
N LYS A 138 5.77 -14.43 6.16
CA LYS A 138 5.37 -15.79 6.53
C LYS A 138 6.29 -16.42 7.56
N GLN A 139 7.61 -16.33 7.38
CA GLN A 139 8.57 -16.91 8.31
C GLN A 139 8.43 -16.29 9.71
N VAL A 140 8.28 -14.97 9.77
CA VAL A 140 8.12 -14.22 11.03
C VAL A 140 6.85 -14.63 11.76
N GLU A 141 5.71 -14.62 11.08
CA GLU A 141 4.43 -14.98 11.72
C GLU A 141 4.37 -16.44 12.12
N GLN A 142 4.96 -17.34 11.32
CA GLN A 142 5.08 -18.75 11.68
C GLN A 142 5.94 -18.96 12.93
N ALA A 143 7.05 -18.22 13.06
CA ALA A 143 7.93 -18.31 14.21
C ALA A 143 7.29 -17.72 15.48
N LEU A 144 6.58 -16.61 15.35
CA LEU A 144 5.98 -15.90 16.49
C LEU A 144 4.65 -16.51 16.96
N PHE A 145 3.80 -16.96 16.04
CA PHE A 145 2.42 -17.33 16.33
C PHE A 145 2.05 -18.75 15.88
N GLY A 146 2.86 -19.37 15.03
CA GLY A 146 2.52 -20.64 14.39
C GLY A 146 1.45 -20.54 13.30
N GLU A 147 0.94 -19.33 13.03
CA GLU A 147 -0.10 -19.04 12.05
C GLU A 147 0.08 -17.65 11.42
N LEU A 148 -0.60 -17.38 10.30
CA LEU A 148 -0.55 -16.09 9.62
C LEU A 148 -1.63 -15.14 10.16
N ILE A 149 -1.21 -14.01 10.74
CA ILE A 149 -2.14 -13.01 11.29
C ILE A 149 -2.42 -11.92 10.26
N PHE A 150 -1.38 -11.21 9.82
CA PHE A 150 -1.41 -10.11 8.85
C PHE A 150 -1.16 -10.58 7.42
N THR A 151 -0.34 -11.61 7.22
CA THR A 151 -0.12 -12.17 5.88
C THR A 151 -1.39 -12.87 5.40
N TYR A 152 -1.81 -12.59 4.17
CA TYR A 152 -3.03 -13.15 3.58
C TYR A 152 -2.74 -13.93 2.29
N PRO A 153 -3.68 -14.81 1.85
CA PRO A 153 -3.64 -15.42 0.51
C PRO A 153 -3.61 -14.34 -0.56
N MET A 154 -2.75 -14.49 -1.58
CA MET A 154 -2.64 -13.46 -2.63
C MET A 154 -3.99 -13.20 -3.29
N ARG A 155 -4.32 -11.93 -3.47
CA ARG A 155 -5.57 -11.49 -4.08
C ARG A 155 -5.33 -11.14 -5.54
N GLY A 156 -6.31 -11.38 -6.40
CA GLY A 156 -6.26 -10.90 -7.77
C GLY A 156 -6.28 -9.36 -7.87
N PRO A 157 -5.92 -8.79 -9.03
CA PRO A 157 -5.79 -7.34 -9.22
C PRO A 157 -7.13 -6.57 -9.17
N PHE A 158 -8.25 -7.28 -9.13
CA PHE A 158 -9.60 -6.71 -9.10
C PHE A 158 -10.18 -6.64 -7.68
N THR A 159 -9.35 -6.81 -6.66
CA THR A 159 -9.76 -6.69 -5.26
C THR A 159 -9.28 -5.35 -4.71
N GLU A 160 -9.93 -4.86 -3.66
CA GLU A 160 -9.45 -3.67 -2.94
C GLU A 160 -8.01 -3.88 -2.51
N THR A 161 -7.14 -2.96 -2.93
CA THR A 161 -5.73 -3.01 -2.58
C THR A 161 -5.51 -2.78 -1.09
N MET A 162 -6.35 -1.95 -0.44
CA MET A 162 -6.31 -1.73 1.00
C MET A 162 -6.85 -2.97 1.71
N VAL A 163 -5.99 -3.68 2.45
CA VAL A 163 -6.28 -4.97 3.06
C VAL A 163 -7.40 -4.85 4.11
N TYR A 164 -7.43 -3.72 4.83
CA TYR A 164 -8.39 -3.39 5.88
C TYR A 164 -9.17 -2.11 5.52
N ALA A 165 -10.00 -2.21 4.48
CA ALA A 165 -10.90 -1.13 4.05
C ALA A 165 -12.28 -1.21 4.73
N ASP A 166 -12.98 -0.07 4.84
CA ASP A 166 -14.42 -0.05 5.20
C ASP A 166 -15.27 -0.56 4.01
N THR A 167 -15.36 -1.88 3.90
CA THR A 167 -16.04 -2.57 2.82
C THR A 167 -17.02 -3.64 3.29
N ASN A 168 -17.84 -4.13 2.36
CA ASN A 168 -18.75 -5.26 2.54
C ASN A 168 -18.90 -5.99 1.20
N ALA A 169 -19.53 -7.17 1.20
CA ALA A 169 -19.61 -8.01 0.00
C ALA A 169 -20.14 -7.28 -1.26
N LEU A 170 -21.13 -6.39 -1.10
CA LEU A 170 -21.67 -5.61 -2.23
C LEU A 170 -20.68 -4.55 -2.71
N LYS A 171 -20.07 -3.79 -1.79
CA LYS A 171 -19.02 -2.81 -2.13
C LYS A 171 -17.84 -3.50 -2.82
N THR A 172 -17.39 -4.65 -2.33
CA THR A 172 -16.30 -5.44 -2.90
C THR A 172 -16.65 -5.93 -4.31
N TRP A 173 -17.84 -6.50 -4.51
CA TRP A 173 -18.30 -6.93 -5.83
C TRP A 173 -18.35 -5.76 -6.82
N TRP A 174 -18.87 -4.62 -6.38
CA TRP A 174 -18.93 -3.42 -7.22
C TRP A 174 -17.54 -2.89 -7.59
N LYS A 175 -16.62 -2.79 -6.61
CA LYS A 175 -15.23 -2.38 -6.86
C LYS A 175 -14.54 -3.32 -7.84
N LYS A 176 -14.79 -4.64 -7.75
CA LYS A 176 -14.27 -5.63 -8.69
C LYS A 176 -14.68 -5.31 -10.13
N ILE A 177 -15.96 -5.01 -10.36
CA ILE A 177 -16.45 -4.60 -11.68
C ILE A 177 -15.78 -3.30 -12.13
N GLN A 178 -15.65 -2.31 -11.25
CA GLN A 178 -14.99 -1.04 -11.57
C GLN A 178 -13.54 -1.24 -12.01
N LEU A 179 -12.76 -2.07 -11.31
CA LEU A 179 -11.36 -2.35 -11.64
C LEU A 179 -11.21 -3.15 -12.94
N GLN A 180 -12.08 -4.14 -13.16
CA GLN A 180 -12.12 -4.89 -14.42
C GLN A 180 -12.42 -3.96 -15.60
N TYR A 181 -13.46 -3.13 -15.46
CA TYR A 181 -13.85 -2.17 -16.49
C TYR A 181 -12.74 -1.15 -16.74
N PHE A 182 -12.12 -0.62 -15.69
CA PHE A 182 -11.00 0.32 -15.82
C PHE A 182 -9.81 -0.31 -16.56
N GLY A 183 -9.44 -1.56 -16.24
CA GLY A 183 -8.38 -2.26 -16.99
C GLY A 183 -8.72 -2.43 -18.47
N LEU A 184 -9.97 -2.79 -18.79
CA LEU A 184 -10.42 -2.96 -20.17
C LEU A 184 -10.37 -1.64 -20.96
N ILE A 185 -10.91 -0.55 -20.40
CA ILE A 185 -10.95 0.74 -21.13
C ILE A 185 -9.56 1.36 -21.23
N SER A 186 -8.68 1.17 -20.24
CA SER A 186 -7.29 1.65 -20.30
C SER A 186 -6.51 0.97 -21.41
N ALA A 187 -6.75 -0.32 -21.68
CA ALA A 187 -6.12 -1.04 -22.77
C ALA A 187 -6.51 -0.55 -24.17
N ASN A 188 -7.61 0.20 -24.29
CA ASN A 188 -8.11 0.73 -25.57
C ASN A 188 -8.13 2.27 -25.62
N ASN A 189 -7.56 2.94 -24.61
CA ASN A 189 -7.59 4.39 -24.51
C ASN A 189 -6.29 4.93 -23.92
N THR A 190 -5.49 5.59 -24.76
CA THR A 190 -4.17 6.12 -24.39
C THR A 190 -4.24 7.15 -23.26
N PHE A 191 -5.25 8.02 -23.21
CA PHE A 191 -5.39 8.98 -22.12
C PHE A 191 -5.68 8.28 -20.79
N LEU A 192 -6.61 7.32 -20.77
CA LEU A 192 -6.96 6.55 -19.57
C LEU A 192 -5.85 5.63 -19.10
N ALA A 193 -5.06 5.07 -20.03
CA ALA A 193 -3.82 4.36 -19.71
C ALA A 193 -2.86 5.24 -18.88
N CYS A 194 -2.74 6.53 -19.22
CA CYS A 194 -1.96 7.47 -18.41
C CYS A 194 -2.58 7.73 -17.03
N GLN A 195 -3.91 7.66 -16.88
CA GLN A 195 -4.59 8.03 -15.64
C GLN A 195 -4.37 7.06 -14.50
N TYR A 196 -4.05 5.79 -14.80
CA TYR A 196 -3.58 4.86 -13.77
C TYR A 196 -2.35 5.43 -13.05
N PHE A 197 -1.40 6.01 -13.80
CA PHE A 197 -0.17 6.57 -13.25
C PHE A 197 -0.40 7.87 -12.47
N THR A 198 -1.47 8.62 -12.76
CA THR A 198 -1.90 9.73 -11.91
C THR A 198 -2.29 9.21 -10.52
N VAL A 199 -3.10 8.15 -10.48
CA VAL A 199 -3.53 7.52 -9.21
C VAL A 199 -2.35 6.86 -8.51
N ARG A 200 -1.52 6.08 -9.22
CA ARG A 200 -0.32 5.46 -8.67
C ARG A 200 0.63 6.50 -8.08
N GLY A 201 0.92 7.58 -8.80
CA GLY A 201 1.78 8.66 -8.31
C GLY A 201 1.30 9.29 -7.01
N VAL A 202 -0.01 9.57 -6.90
CA VAL A 202 -0.63 10.00 -5.63
C VAL A 202 -0.40 8.96 -4.54
N ARG A 203 -0.61 7.67 -4.81
CA ARG A 203 -0.44 6.62 -3.80
C ARG A 203 1.00 6.44 -3.35
N THR A 204 1.95 6.49 -4.28
CA THR A 204 3.39 6.36 -4.00
C THR A 204 3.92 7.53 -3.18
N LEU A 205 3.34 8.74 -3.28
CA LEU A 205 3.75 9.87 -2.42
C LEU A 205 3.58 9.59 -0.93
N ASN A 206 2.48 8.96 -0.52
CA ASN A 206 2.30 8.54 0.86
C ASN A 206 3.29 7.46 1.27
N GLY A 207 3.48 6.45 0.41
CA GLY A 207 4.49 5.41 0.61
C GLY A 207 5.87 6.02 0.84
N LYS A 208 6.29 6.97 -0.01
CA LYS A 208 7.60 7.62 0.05
C LYS A 208 7.89 8.36 1.35
N LEU A 209 6.90 9.04 1.95
CA LEU A 209 7.09 9.73 3.24
C LEU A 209 7.56 8.76 4.34
N VAL A 210 7.00 7.56 4.33
CA VAL A 210 7.31 6.49 5.28
C VAL A 210 8.57 5.74 4.85
N GLN A 211 8.60 5.25 3.62
CA GLN A 211 9.71 4.46 3.05
C GLN A 211 11.04 5.20 3.11
N HIS A 212 11.06 6.52 2.95
CA HIS A 212 12.28 7.31 3.12
C HIS A 212 12.82 7.23 4.56
N LYS A 213 11.95 7.21 5.58
CA LYS A 213 12.38 7.04 6.97
C LYS A 213 12.84 5.59 7.24
N LEU A 214 12.14 4.61 6.68
CA LEU A 214 12.54 3.20 6.76
C LEU A 214 13.90 2.94 6.07
N SER A 215 14.12 3.51 4.89
CA SER A 215 15.37 3.37 4.14
C SER A 215 16.54 4.05 4.86
N ASN A 216 16.29 5.20 5.50
CA ASN A 216 17.29 5.90 6.30
C ASN A 216 17.74 5.09 7.53
N TYR A 217 16.90 4.21 8.06
CA TYR A 217 17.27 3.33 9.16
C TYR A 217 18.43 2.41 8.76
N TYR A 218 18.31 1.75 7.61
CA TYR A 218 19.38 0.93 7.04
C TYR A 218 20.65 1.74 6.75
N GLN A 219 20.51 2.91 6.11
CA GLN A 219 21.66 3.74 5.75
C GLN A 219 22.45 4.28 6.95
N LYS A 220 21.75 4.53 8.08
CA LYS A 220 22.35 5.02 9.31
C LYS A 220 22.73 3.91 10.29
N HIS A 221 22.49 2.65 9.93
CA HIS A 221 22.87 1.52 10.76
C HIS A 221 24.40 1.55 10.96
N PRO A 222 24.91 1.37 12.20
CA PRO A 222 26.35 1.46 12.46
C PRO A 222 27.20 0.52 11.59
N HIS A 223 26.60 -0.62 11.23
CA HIS A 223 27.17 -1.64 10.36
C HIS A 223 26.13 -2.04 9.30
N PRO A 224 26.02 -1.33 8.16
CA PRO A 224 24.97 -1.60 7.17
C PRO A 224 25.00 -3.04 6.63
N ASP A 225 26.20 -3.61 6.49
CA ASP A 225 26.38 -4.99 5.99
C ASP A 225 25.86 -6.05 6.96
N THR A 226 25.72 -5.72 8.25
CA THR A 226 25.17 -6.60 9.28
C THR A 226 23.80 -6.12 9.77
N ALA A 227 23.19 -5.14 9.12
CA ALA A 227 21.84 -4.70 9.47
C ALA A 227 20.83 -5.83 9.17
N PRO A 228 19.70 -5.90 9.90
CA PRO A 228 18.65 -6.87 9.63
C PRO A 228 18.24 -6.85 8.17
N ILE A 229 18.12 -8.06 7.58
CA ILE A 229 17.68 -8.23 6.19
C ILE A 229 16.38 -7.45 5.90
N PRO A 230 15.35 -7.42 6.76
CA PRO A 230 14.15 -6.63 6.51
C PRO A 230 14.41 -5.13 6.30
N ALA A 231 15.36 -4.53 7.02
CA ALA A 231 15.75 -3.12 6.82
C ALA A 231 16.44 -2.92 5.46
N LYS A 232 17.28 -3.88 5.06
CA LYS A 232 17.95 -3.89 3.74
C LYS A 232 16.96 -4.04 2.59
N ILE A 233 15.94 -4.89 2.74
CA ILE A 233 14.83 -5.03 1.78
C ILE A 233 14.05 -3.71 1.67
N SER A 234 13.72 -3.05 2.80
CA SER A 234 13.06 -1.74 2.78
C SER A 234 13.86 -0.68 2.01
N TYR A 235 15.20 -0.73 2.13
CA TYR A 235 16.10 0.14 1.38
C TYR A 235 16.06 -0.13 -0.13
N TYR A 236 16.17 -1.40 -0.55
CA TYR A 236 16.08 -1.76 -1.97
C TYR A 236 14.74 -1.39 -2.59
N HIS A 237 13.63 -1.68 -1.90
CA HIS A 237 12.30 -1.28 -2.35
C HIS A 237 12.19 0.24 -2.54
N PHE A 238 12.69 1.03 -1.59
CA PHE A 238 12.66 2.50 -1.69
C PHE A 238 13.42 3.05 -2.92
N LEU A 239 14.53 2.41 -3.31
CA LEU A 239 15.30 2.83 -4.48
C LEU A 239 14.53 2.56 -5.78
N ASP A 240 13.91 1.39 -5.91
CA ASP A 240 13.13 1.04 -7.10
C ASP A 240 11.87 1.92 -7.19
N GLU A 241 11.14 2.09 -6.08
CA GLU A 241 9.97 3.00 -5.97
C GLU A 241 10.30 4.46 -6.30
N SER A 242 11.55 4.87 -6.11
CA SER A 242 12.00 6.19 -6.50
C SER A 242 11.96 6.41 -8.01
N PHE A 243 12.35 5.39 -8.79
CA PHE A 243 12.25 5.40 -10.25
C PHE A 243 10.81 5.23 -10.75
N HIS A 244 10.02 4.39 -10.08
CA HIS A 244 8.62 4.13 -10.42
C HIS A 244 7.72 5.36 -10.21
N PHE A 245 8.02 6.14 -9.16
CA PHE A 245 7.34 7.43 -8.97
C PHE A 245 7.67 8.41 -10.09
N ASN A 246 8.94 8.46 -10.52
CA ASN A 246 9.36 9.36 -11.58
C ASN A 246 8.71 8.99 -12.92
N SER A 247 8.68 7.71 -13.28
CA SER A 247 7.99 7.25 -14.49
C SER A 247 6.50 7.54 -14.40
N SER A 248 5.86 7.28 -13.27
CA SER A 248 4.44 7.59 -13.04
C SER A 248 4.16 9.08 -13.25
N THR A 249 5.02 9.95 -12.73
CA THR A 249 4.92 11.41 -12.90
C THR A 249 5.12 11.83 -14.35
N ILE A 250 6.15 11.31 -15.03
CA ILE A 250 6.41 11.61 -16.45
C ILE A 250 5.21 11.17 -17.31
N ILE A 251 4.66 9.98 -17.08
CA ILE A 251 3.54 9.47 -17.87
C ILE A 251 2.26 10.28 -17.60
N SER A 252 1.94 10.56 -16.34
CA SER A 252 0.69 11.24 -15.99
C SER A 252 0.69 12.75 -16.22
N HIS A 253 1.84 13.40 -16.15
CA HIS A 253 1.94 14.87 -16.29
C HIS A 253 2.52 15.30 -17.65
N ASP A 254 3.56 14.64 -18.12
CA ASP A 254 4.28 15.09 -19.32
C ASP A 254 3.73 14.38 -20.58
N VAL A 255 3.59 13.06 -20.57
CA VAL A 255 3.10 12.29 -21.75
C VAL A 255 1.66 12.67 -22.09
N VAL A 256 0.81 12.90 -21.09
CA VAL A 256 -0.58 13.35 -21.30
C VAL A 256 -0.66 14.62 -22.16
N THR A 257 0.34 15.50 -22.11
CA THR A 257 0.36 16.74 -22.91
C THR A 257 0.59 16.50 -24.40
N CYS A 258 1.10 15.32 -24.78
CA CYS A 258 1.28 14.90 -26.17
C CYS A 258 -0.01 14.36 -26.79
N LEU A 259 -1.04 14.11 -25.97
CA LEU A 259 -2.31 13.55 -26.37
C LEU A 259 -3.35 14.63 -26.70
N HIS A 260 -4.47 14.21 -27.29
CA HIS A 260 -5.64 15.07 -27.41
C HIS A 260 -6.17 15.47 -26.03
N GLN A 261 -6.85 16.61 -26.00
CA GLN A 261 -7.59 17.03 -24.82
C GLN A 261 -8.63 15.97 -24.44
N PRO A 262 -8.75 15.62 -23.14
CA PRO A 262 -9.63 14.54 -22.74
C PRO A 262 -11.09 14.90 -22.99
N THR A 263 -11.81 13.96 -23.57
CA THR A 263 -13.27 13.95 -23.72
C THR A 263 -13.97 14.01 -22.36
N ALA A 264 -15.26 14.33 -22.36
CA ALA A 264 -16.05 14.34 -21.12
C ALA A 264 -16.04 12.99 -20.39
N PHE A 265 -16.06 11.88 -21.13
CA PHE A 265 -15.98 10.54 -20.55
C PHE A 265 -14.61 10.27 -19.91
N GLU A 266 -13.52 10.60 -20.60
CA GLU A 266 -12.16 10.44 -20.06
C GLU A 266 -11.94 11.26 -18.80
N ARG A 267 -12.40 12.52 -18.80
CA ARG A 267 -12.37 13.40 -17.62
C ARG A 267 -13.16 12.80 -16.47
N LEU A 268 -14.35 12.26 -16.73
CA LEU A 268 -15.18 11.61 -15.72
C LEU A 268 -14.44 10.44 -15.08
N VAL A 269 -13.90 9.53 -15.88
CA VAL A 269 -13.19 8.33 -15.38
C VAL A 269 -11.95 8.72 -14.57
N ALA A 270 -11.11 9.62 -15.08
CA ALA A 270 -9.91 10.10 -14.39
C ALA A 270 -10.25 10.65 -12.99
N ASN A 271 -11.31 11.45 -12.92
CA ASN A 271 -11.74 12.06 -11.67
C ASN A 271 -12.39 11.08 -10.70
N LEU A 272 -13.09 10.05 -11.20
CA LEU A 272 -13.59 8.96 -10.36
C LEU A 272 -12.43 8.14 -9.78
N GLY A 273 -11.36 7.92 -10.55
CA GLY A 273 -10.14 7.24 -10.06
C GLY A 273 -9.51 7.97 -8.87
N LEU A 274 -9.30 9.28 -9.00
CA LEU A 274 -8.75 10.11 -7.90
C LEU A 274 -9.70 10.23 -6.70
N LEU A 275 -11.01 10.31 -6.93
CA LEU A 275 -11.97 10.30 -5.84
C LEU A 275 -11.97 8.95 -5.09
N GLY A 276 -11.85 7.85 -5.84
CA GLY A 276 -11.66 6.51 -5.27
C GLY A 276 -10.38 6.43 -4.43
N CYS A 277 -9.28 7.00 -4.92
CA CYS A 277 -8.02 7.08 -4.17
C CYS A 277 -8.18 7.86 -2.86
N GLN A 278 -8.87 9.01 -2.88
CA GLN A 278 -9.14 9.76 -1.65
C GLN A 278 -9.99 8.98 -0.66
N ARG A 279 -10.94 8.16 -1.14
CA ARG A 279 -11.75 7.29 -0.28
C ARG A 279 -10.90 6.18 0.35
N ASP A 280 -10.06 5.53 -0.45
CA ASP A 280 -9.16 4.48 0.01
C ASP A 280 -8.13 5.06 1.02
N HIS A 281 -7.81 6.35 0.92
CA HIS A 281 -6.90 7.09 1.81
C HIS A 281 -7.63 8.01 2.82
N PHE A 282 -8.93 7.78 3.03
CA PHE A 282 -9.71 8.63 3.92
C PHE A 282 -9.28 8.49 5.38
N HIS A 283 -9.00 7.26 5.80
CA HIS A 283 -8.68 6.93 7.19
C HIS A 283 -7.20 7.19 7.54
N PHE A 284 -6.90 7.16 8.82
CA PHE A 284 -5.55 7.02 9.38
C PHE A 284 -5.66 6.06 10.56
N SER A 285 -4.56 5.41 10.91
CA SER A 285 -4.54 4.26 11.81
C SER A 285 -3.76 4.59 13.09
N ALA A 286 -4.29 4.23 14.25
CA ALA A 286 -3.52 4.20 15.51
C ALA A 286 -2.57 2.99 15.56
N ALA A 287 -2.86 1.93 14.78
CA ALA A 287 -2.06 0.71 14.76
C ALA A 287 -0.82 0.84 13.88
N ILE A 288 -0.94 1.44 12.70
CA ILE A 288 0.13 1.52 11.71
C ILE A 288 0.24 2.93 11.16
N ASN A 289 1.21 3.70 11.66
CA ASN A 289 1.52 5.00 11.09
C ASN A 289 1.95 4.87 9.62
N GLY A 290 1.45 5.74 8.75
CA GLY A 290 1.78 5.74 7.33
C GLY A 290 0.88 4.87 6.43
N ILE A 291 -0.05 4.11 7.02
CA ILE A 291 -1.09 3.40 6.29
C ILE A 291 -2.47 3.92 6.70
N PHE A 292 -3.32 4.12 5.70
CA PHE A 292 -4.67 4.68 5.84
C PHE A 292 -5.73 3.61 6.05
N TRP A 293 -5.46 2.67 6.96
CA TRP A 293 -6.37 1.58 7.27
C TRP A 293 -7.60 2.03 8.05
N TYR A 294 -8.68 1.27 7.86
CA TYR A 294 -9.86 1.34 8.71
C TYR A 294 -9.65 0.42 9.92
N ASP A 295 -9.17 0.99 11.03
CA ASP A 295 -8.78 0.21 12.22
C ASP A 295 -9.81 -0.79 12.77
N PRO A 296 -11.13 -0.58 12.68
CA PRO A 296 -12.08 -1.61 13.12
C PRO A 296 -11.94 -2.94 12.39
N ALA A 297 -11.43 -2.94 11.15
CA ALA A 297 -11.14 -4.17 10.43
C ALA A 297 -9.88 -4.91 10.97
N LEU A 298 -9.05 -4.24 11.79
CA LEU A 298 -7.86 -4.82 12.43
C LEU A 298 -8.15 -5.48 13.78
N TYR A 299 -9.29 -5.19 14.43
CA TYR A 299 -9.51 -5.57 15.83
C TYR A 299 -9.29 -7.06 16.09
N SER A 300 -9.83 -7.94 15.24
CA SER A 300 -9.65 -9.39 15.40
C SER A 300 -8.19 -9.84 15.33
N LYS A 301 -7.35 -9.15 14.56
CA LYS A 301 -5.93 -9.44 14.37
C LYS A 301 -5.09 -8.90 15.51
N ILE A 302 -5.38 -7.68 15.97
CA ILE A 302 -4.73 -7.14 17.17
C ILE A 302 -5.08 -7.97 18.39
N TYR A 303 -6.34 -8.37 18.52
CA TYR A 303 -6.77 -9.28 19.59
C TYR A 303 -5.98 -10.60 19.56
N GLN A 304 -5.77 -11.20 18.38
CA GLN A 304 -4.93 -12.39 18.21
C GLN A 304 -3.50 -12.18 18.73
N VAL A 305 -2.88 -11.04 18.38
CA VAL A 305 -1.53 -10.70 18.85
C VAL A 305 -1.50 -10.57 20.38
N LEU A 306 -2.46 -9.87 20.98
CA LEU A 306 -2.49 -9.66 22.44
C LEU A 306 -2.74 -10.95 23.24
N ARG A 307 -3.48 -11.89 22.66
CA ARG A 307 -3.77 -13.21 23.26
C ARG A 307 -2.68 -14.25 23.00
N SER A 308 -1.66 -13.92 22.19
CA SER A 308 -0.55 -14.82 21.91
C SER A 308 0.35 -15.02 23.15
N PRO A 309 1.15 -16.10 23.22
CA PRO A 309 2.08 -16.33 24.32
C PRO A 309 3.13 -15.20 24.54
N ILE A 310 3.32 -14.33 23.55
CA ILE A 310 4.26 -13.21 23.61
C ILE A 310 3.73 -12.08 24.51
N PHE A 311 2.41 -11.84 24.47
CA PHE A 311 1.75 -10.78 25.23
C PHE A 311 0.95 -11.31 26.41
N ASP A 312 0.48 -12.55 26.32
CA ASP A 312 -0.17 -13.34 27.38
C ASP A 312 -1.28 -12.58 28.14
N MET A 313 -1.99 -11.69 27.44
CA MET A 313 -3.10 -10.95 28.05
C MET A 313 -4.31 -11.87 28.15
N SER A 314 -5.09 -11.79 29.24
CA SER A 314 -6.41 -12.43 29.32
C SER A 314 -7.40 -11.83 28.30
N ASP A 315 -8.56 -12.45 28.08
CA ASP A 315 -9.61 -11.86 27.21
C ASP A 315 -9.99 -10.44 27.65
N ASN A 316 -10.17 -10.25 28.96
CA ASN A 316 -10.53 -8.95 29.53
C ASN A 316 -9.40 -7.93 29.37
N ASP A 317 -8.16 -8.33 29.67
CA ASP A 317 -7.00 -7.43 29.56
C ASP A 317 -6.73 -7.03 28.10
N ALA A 318 -6.85 -7.97 27.17
CA ALA A 318 -6.69 -7.71 25.74
C ALA A 318 -7.75 -6.73 25.23
N LYS A 319 -9.02 -6.92 25.59
CA LYS A 319 -10.11 -6.01 25.20
C LYS A 319 -9.93 -4.63 25.83
N GLU A 320 -9.60 -4.55 27.11
CA GLU A 320 -9.35 -3.25 27.76
C GLU A 320 -8.15 -2.54 27.15
N MET A 321 -7.06 -3.27 26.85
CA MET A 321 -5.90 -2.69 26.17
C MET A 321 -6.27 -2.16 24.78
N MET A 322 -7.03 -2.92 23.99
CA MET A 322 -7.49 -2.46 22.68
C MET A 322 -8.43 -1.24 22.79
N ARG A 323 -9.34 -1.25 23.76
CA ARG A 323 -10.23 -0.11 24.03
C ARG A 323 -9.40 1.16 24.23
N ARG A 324 -8.39 1.11 25.09
CA ARG A 324 -7.50 2.23 25.36
C ARG A 324 -6.71 2.64 24.13
N CYS A 325 -6.14 1.68 23.39
CA CYS A 325 -5.32 1.98 22.21
C CYS A 325 -6.11 2.63 21.05
N PHE A 326 -7.35 2.22 20.81
CA PHE A 326 -8.13 2.70 19.67
C PHE A 326 -9.12 3.82 19.99
N THR A 327 -9.62 3.91 21.22
CA THR A 327 -10.73 4.82 21.57
C THR A 327 -10.31 6.05 22.37
N GLU A 328 -9.05 6.12 22.79
CA GLU A 328 -8.46 7.26 23.50
C GLU A 328 -7.50 8.02 22.58
N ASP A 329 -7.34 9.31 22.83
CA ASP A 329 -6.33 10.10 22.15
C ASP A 329 -4.93 9.69 22.64
N SER A 330 -3.98 9.58 21.72
CA SER A 330 -2.65 9.07 22.00
C SER A 330 -1.62 9.73 21.10
N GLU A 331 -0.35 9.69 21.50
CA GLU A 331 0.74 10.23 20.67
C GLU A 331 0.79 9.55 19.30
N GLY A 332 0.62 8.22 19.28
CA GLY A 332 0.58 7.44 18.04
C GLY A 332 -0.50 7.90 17.07
N LEU A 333 -1.69 8.18 17.60
CA LEU A 333 -2.83 8.68 16.82
C LEU A 333 -2.55 10.08 16.25
N GLN A 334 -2.02 10.99 17.08
CA GLN A 334 -1.66 12.34 16.68
C GLN A 334 -0.61 12.34 15.56
N ARG A 335 0.44 11.53 15.70
CA ARG A 335 1.49 11.37 14.67
C ARG A 335 0.95 10.79 13.36
N SER A 336 0.04 9.84 13.45
CA SER A 336 -0.60 9.25 12.26
C SER A 336 -1.51 10.24 11.54
N PHE A 337 -2.22 11.10 12.28
CA PHE A 337 -2.99 12.20 11.71
C PHE A 337 -2.09 13.25 11.04
N LEU A 338 -0.95 13.60 11.65
CA LEU A 338 0.02 14.51 11.02
C LEU A 338 0.56 13.93 9.71
N THR A 339 0.93 12.64 9.69
CA THR A 339 1.39 11.95 8.47
C THR A 339 0.31 11.96 7.38
N HIS A 340 -0.96 11.77 7.75
CA HIS A 340 -2.10 11.89 6.84
C HIS A 340 -2.24 13.29 6.24
N GLN A 341 -2.06 14.34 7.05
CA GLN A 341 -2.09 15.73 6.59
C GLN A 341 -0.93 16.04 5.64
N GLU A 342 0.30 15.59 5.95
CA GLU A 342 1.48 15.75 5.10
C GLU A 342 1.29 15.07 3.73
N ALA A 343 0.74 13.85 3.73
CA ALA A 343 0.40 13.12 2.51
C ALA A 343 -0.64 13.91 1.68
N MET A 344 -1.72 14.37 2.30
CA MET A 344 -2.76 15.16 1.63
C MET A 344 -2.19 16.43 0.98
N GLN A 345 -1.31 17.16 1.66
CA GLN A 345 -0.68 18.36 1.08
C GLN A 345 0.22 18.00 -0.11
N SER A 346 0.98 16.92 -0.01
CA SER A 346 1.80 16.41 -1.12
C SER A 346 0.94 16.02 -2.32
N TYR A 347 -0.23 15.43 -2.09
CA TYR A 347 -1.17 15.08 -3.17
C TYR A 347 -1.71 16.31 -3.91
N LYS A 348 -2.04 17.39 -3.18
CA LYS A 348 -2.50 18.65 -3.78
C LYS A 348 -1.45 19.25 -4.71
N VAL A 349 -0.19 19.29 -4.25
CA VAL A 349 0.95 19.77 -5.05
C VAL A 349 1.14 18.89 -6.28
N TYR A 350 1.03 17.57 -6.12
CA TYR A 350 1.16 16.64 -7.24
C TYR A 350 0.12 16.92 -8.33
N VAL A 351 -1.16 17.02 -7.98
CA VAL A 351 -2.22 17.17 -8.97
C VAL A 351 -2.44 18.61 -9.46
N GLU A 352 -1.69 19.60 -8.95
CA GLU A 352 -1.92 21.03 -9.18
C GLU A 352 -1.99 21.40 -10.67
N LYS A 353 -1.09 20.82 -11.46
CA LYS A 353 -0.89 21.10 -12.90
C LYS A 353 -1.88 20.36 -13.82
N LEU A 354 -2.72 19.49 -13.26
CA LEU A 354 -3.68 18.70 -14.02
C LEU A 354 -5.02 19.46 -14.12
N ASP A 355 -5.22 20.17 -15.23
CA ASP A 355 -6.33 21.11 -15.45
C ASP A 355 -7.70 20.44 -15.67
N TYR A 356 -7.71 19.16 -16.04
CA TYR A 356 -8.92 18.38 -16.28
C TYR A 356 -9.57 17.82 -15.00
N LEU A 357 -8.99 18.11 -13.83
CA LEU A 357 -9.47 17.61 -12.55
C LEU A 357 -10.58 18.48 -11.94
N TRP A 358 -11.54 17.84 -11.28
CA TRP A 358 -12.53 18.50 -10.46
C TRP A 358 -11.88 19.21 -9.28
N GLN A 359 -12.44 20.36 -8.91
CA GLN A 359 -11.94 21.14 -7.77
C GLN A 359 -11.84 20.31 -6.48
N ARG A 360 -12.85 19.46 -6.20
CA ARG A 360 -12.83 18.56 -5.04
C ARG A 360 -11.65 17.57 -5.02
N ASN A 361 -11.15 17.18 -6.20
CA ASN A 361 -9.98 16.32 -6.31
C ASN A 361 -8.70 17.14 -6.13
N ARG A 362 -8.62 18.34 -6.72
CA ARG A 362 -7.48 19.25 -6.57
C ARG A 362 -7.27 19.68 -5.11
N GLU A 363 -8.35 19.83 -4.36
CA GLU A 363 -8.34 20.20 -2.94
C GLU A 363 -8.27 18.99 -1.99
N MET A 364 -8.29 17.77 -2.51
CA MET A 364 -8.39 16.53 -1.72
C MET A 364 -9.53 16.58 -0.69
N SER A 365 -10.68 17.19 -1.04
CA SER A 365 -11.71 17.58 -0.07
C SER A 365 -12.34 16.38 0.65
N LEU A 366 -12.40 15.20 0.01
CA LEU A 366 -12.93 14.00 0.67
C LEU A 366 -11.96 13.51 1.75
N MET A 367 -10.68 13.38 1.43
CA MET A 367 -9.64 12.98 2.38
C MET A 367 -9.52 13.99 3.52
N GLY A 368 -9.56 15.29 3.20
CA GLY A 368 -9.48 16.39 4.16
C GLY A 368 -10.69 16.53 5.08
N ALA A 369 -11.78 15.80 4.85
CA ALA A 369 -12.94 15.79 5.73
C ALA A 369 -12.77 14.90 6.98
N ASN A 370 -11.64 14.19 7.12
CA ASN A 370 -11.35 13.38 8.29
C ASN A 370 -10.71 14.19 9.43
N SER A 371 -10.84 13.72 10.66
CA SER A 371 -10.28 14.37 11.86
C SER A 371 -10.14 13.38 13.01
N ILE A 372 -9.35 13.72 14.03
CA ILE A 372 -9.19 12.92 15.25
C ILE A 372 -10.53 12.69 15.95
N SER A 373 -11.36 13.72 16.10
CA SER A 373 -12.68 13.58 16.72
C SER A 373 -13.58 12.60 15.94
N ARG A 374 -13.53 12.65 14.60
CA ARG A 374 -14.29 11.72 13.75
C ARG A 374 -13.75 10.29 13.83
N TYR A 375 -12.42 10.14 13.87
CA TYR A 375 -11.77 8.86 14.10
C TYR A 375 -12.24 8.27 15.45
N LEU A 376 -12.09 8.99 16.55
CA LEU A 376 -12.43 8.51 17.89
C LEU A 376 -13.91 8.14 18.02
N ALA A 377 -14.81 8.94 17.47
CA ALA A 377 -16.25 8.61 17.44
C ALA A 377 -16.53 7.30 16.68
N THR A 378 -15.81 7.07 15.58
CA THR A 378 -15.91 5.83 14.80
C THR A 378 -15.40 4.63 15.60
N GLN A 379 -14.21 4.75 16.21
CA GLN A 379 -13.62 3.68 17.02
C GLN A 379 -14.48 3.33 18.23
N GLN A 380 -14.98 4.33 18.96
CA GLN A 380 -15.87 4.11 20.12
C GLN A 380 -17.14 3.33 19.73
N SER A 381 -17.73 3.66 18.59
CA SER A 381 -18.92 2.95 18.10
C SER A 381 -18.59 1.52 17.67
N ALA A 382 -17.55 1.35 16.86
CA ALA A 382 -17.15 0.05 16.32
C ALA A 382 -16.62 -0.88 17.42
N PHE A 383 -15.89 -0.36 18.40
CA PHE A 383 -15.33 -1.15 19.49
C PHE A 383 -16.41 -1.69 20.42
N ARG A 384 -17.45 -0.90 20.75
CA ARG A 384 -18.62 -1.42 21.49
C ARG A 384 -19.32 -2.58 20.77
N HIS A 385 -19.37 -2.52 19.44
CA HIS A 385 -19.91 -3.62 18.65
C HIS A 385 -18.99 -4.85 18.72
N PHE A 386 -17.68 -4.65 18.56
CA PHE A 386 -16.69 -5.71 18.70
C PHE A 386 -16.76 -6.39 20.07
N GLU A 387 -16.72 -5.63 21.16
CA GLU A 387 -16.79 -6.16 22.53
C GLU A 387 -18.06 -6.99 22.79
N ARG A 388 -19.21 -6.55 22.25
CA ARG A 388 -20.50 -7.22 22.46
C ARG A 388 -20.65 -8.52 21.67
N TYR A 389 -20.12 -8.58 20.44
CA TYR A 389 -20.42 -9.66 19.49
C TYR A 389 -19.23 -10.56 19.19
N PHE A 390 -18.00 -10.14 19.52
CA PHE A 390 -16.83 -10.98 19.37
C PHE A 390 -16.80 -12.05 20.45
N ARG A 391 -16.94 -13.32 20.03
CA ARG A 391 -16.72 -14.50 20.87
C ARG A 391 -15.49 -15.24 20.35
N GLU A 392 -14.56 -15.57 21.24
CA GLU A 392 -13.36 -16.37 20.89
C GLU A 392 -13.77 -17.67 20.18
N ASP A 393 -14.82 -18.34 20.66
CA ASP A 393 -15.34 -19.63 20.19
C ASP A 393 -15.87 -19.61 18.74
N LEU A 394 -16.08 -18.43 18.14
CA LEU A 394 -16.56 -18.28 16.76
C LEU A 394 -15.42 -18.15 15.74
N LYS A 395 -14.15 -18.05 16.18
CA LYS A 395 -12.97 -18.09 15.30
C LYS A 395 -12.95 -19.35 14.45
N ASP A 396 -13.20 -20.50 15.05
CA ASP A 396 -13.15 -21.79 14.38
C ASP A 396 -14.23 -21.90 13.30
N LEU A 397 -15.40 -21.28 13.51
CA LEU A 397 -16.50 -21.30 12.54
C LEU A 397 -16.24 -20.40 11.32
N ILE A 398 -15.58 -19.26 11.54
CA ILE A 398 -15.25 -18.28 10.48
C ILE A 398 -14.03 -18.75 9.67
N LEU A 399 -13.00 -19.31 10.32
CA LEU A 399 -11.86 -19.95 9.66
C LEU A 399 -12.31 -21.15 8.82
N PHE A 400 -13.19 -22.00 9.36
CA PHE A 400 -13.78 -23.12 8.62
C PHE A 400 -14.57 -22.66 7.39
N HIS A 401 -15.32 -21.54 7.48
CA HIS A 401 -16.03 -20.98 6.34
C HIS A 401 -15.10 -20.35 5.30
N ALA A 402 -14.04 -19.66 5.72
CA ALA A 402 -13.05 -19.06 4.83
C ALA A 402 -12.21 -20.12 4.08
N GLU A 403 -11.82 -21.21 4.75
CA GLU A 403 -11.18 -22.37 4.10
C GLU A 403 -12.13 -23.07 3.12
N MET A 404 -13.40 -23.24 3.48
CA MET A 404 -14.41 -23.81 2.59
C MET A 404 -14.68 -22.96 1.35
N GLN A 405 -14.61 -21.63 1.46
CA GLN A 405 -14.74 -20.72 0.32
C GLN A 405 -13.49 -20.73 -0.57
N SER A 406 -12.30 -20.71 0.02
CA SER A 406 -11.02 -20.85 -0.69
C SER A 406 -10.96 -22.15 -1.53
N ARG A 407 -11.31 -23.30 -0.93
CA ARG A 407 -11.35 -24.59 -1.65
C ARG A 407 -12.41 -24.64 -2.76
N LYS A 408 -13.53 -23.92 -2.60
CA LYS A 408 -14.57 -23.81 -3.64
C LYS A 408 -14.14 -22.93 -4.81
N GLU A 409 -13.29 -21.94 -4.59
CA GLU A 409 -12.73 -21.11 -5.66
C GLU A 409 -11.62 -21.85 -6.43
N GLU A 410 -10.78 -22.65 -5.76
CA GLU A 410 -9.81 -23.55 -6.41
C GLU A 410 -10.48 -24.64 -7.26
N HIS A 411 -11.63 -25.18 -6.85
CA HIS A 411 -12.34 -26.18 -7.67
C HIS A 411 -13.05 -25.61 -8.89
N LYS A 412 -13.29 -24.29 -8.92
CA LYS A 412 -13.92 -23.61 -10.06
C LYS A 412 -12.94 -23.11 -11.11
N SER A 413 -11.63 -23.11 -10.82
CA SER A 413 -10.58 -22.75 -11.78
C SER A 413 -10.02 -23.96 -12.55
N VAL A 414 -10.48 -25.17 -12.24
CA VAL A 414 -10.01 -26.44 -12.86
C VAL A 414 -11.07 -27.09 -13.77
N VAL A 415 -12.20 -26.40 -14.05
CA VAL A 415 -13.25 -26.89 -14.96
C VAL A 415 -13.49 -25.93 -16.10
#